data_AF-A0A2W4KW10-F1
#
_entry.id   AF-A0A2W4KW10-F1
#
_cell.length_a   1.000
_cell.length_b   1.000
_cell.length_c   1.000
_cell.angle_alpha   90.00
_cell.angle_beta   90.00
_cell.angle_gamma   90.00
#
_symmetry.space_group_name_H-M   'P 1'
#
loop_
_entity.id
_entity.type
_entity.pdbx_description
1 polymer ?
#
loop_
_entity_poly.entity_id
_entity_poly.type
_entity_poly.pdbx_seq_one_letter_code
_entity_poly.pdbx_strand_id
1 'polypeptide(L)'
;MKVRSTNARAASILAVALGFAGQAAAQEQPKALDCVFEVGNNVAYAGGEYKASPAHRLTFRIEAIDLDGQRAELHTEKGGKGEVKIVRAVNANHFLEVVNEGFLNMTTVYDYDADRKAHPAVHSRHLGLLGEPIIAQYYGFCTEK
;
A
#
# COMPACT_ATOMS: atom_id res chain seq x y z
N MET A 1 67.12 -1.66 -49.77
CA MET A 1 65.94 -2.55 -49.91
C MET A 1 64.71 -1.75 -49.48
N LYS A 2 63.72 -1.61 -50.37
CA LYS A 2 62.46 -0.83 -50.24
C LYS A 2 61.64 -1.27 -49.02
N VAL A 3 60.87 -0.36 -48.39
CA VAL A 3 59.38 -0.28 -48.41
C VAL A 3 58.88 1.02 -47.69
N ARG A 4 58.24 1.89 -48.48
CA ARG A 4 57.01 2.73 -48.31
C ARG A 4 56.61 3.25 -46.91
N SER A 5 56.43 4.56 -46.69
CA SER A 5 55.25 5.41 -47.01
C SER A 5 53.90 4.88 -46.49
N THR A 6 53.24 5.55 -45.53
CA THR A 6 51.99 6.34 -45.74
C THR A 6 51.50 7.04 -44.45
N ASN A 7 50.91 8.23 -44.64
CA ASN A 7 50.23 9.09 -43.68
C ASN A 7 48.85 8.56 -43.21
N ALA A 8 48.38 9.15 -42.10
CA ALA A 8 47.00 9.52 -41.77
C ALA A 8 45.99 8.42 -41.37
N ARG A 9 45.34 8.55 -40.21
CA ARG A 9 44.05 9.26 -40.01
C ARG A 9 43.56 9.08 -38.56
N ALA A 10 42.89 10.11 -38.06
CA ALA A 10 42.15 10.14 -36.80
C ALA A 10 40.97 9.15 -36.77
N ALA A 11 40.57 8.72 -35.57
CA ALA A 11 39.17 8.42 -35.26
C ALA A 11 38.94 8.34 -33.74
N SER A 12 38.28 9.37 -33.20
CA SER A 12 37.54 9.31 -31.94
C SER A 12 36.46 8.23 -32.02
N ILE A 13 36.29 7.42 -30.97
CA ILE A 13 35.04 6.67 -30.75
C ILE A 13 34.58 6.95 -29.32
N LEU A 14 33.76 7.99 -29.20
CA LEU A 14 32.85 8.22 -28.10
C LEU A 14 31.69 7.22 -28.27
N ALA A 15 31.80 6.05 -27.62
CA ALA A 15 30.74 5.04 -27.69
C ALA A 15 29.60 5.41 -26.74
N VAL A 16 28.48 5.75 -27.37
CA VAL A 16 27.18 6.06 -26.81
C VAL A 16 26.69 4.92 -25.92
N ALA A 17 26.67 5.13 -24.60
CA ALA A 17 25.87 4.36 -23.66
C ALA A 17 24.53 5.08 -23.43
N LEU A 18 23.71 5.17 -24.49
CA LEU A 18 22.30 5.56 -24.39
C LEU A 18 21.45 4.31 -24.63
N GLY A 19 20.60 4.00 -23.65
CA GLY A 19 19.37 3.27 -23.95
C GLY A 19 19.21 1.91 -23.31
N PHE A 20 19.28 1.83 -21.98
CA PHE A 20 18.42 0.92 -21.20
C PHE A 20 18.02 1.58 -19.88
N ALA A 21 17.60 2.85 -19.94
CA ALA A 21 16.69 3.35 -18.91
C ALA A 21 15.33 2.72 -19.24
N GLY A 22 15.11 1.50 -18.74
CA GLY A 22 13.75 0.98 -18.61
C GLY A 22 12.97 2.04 -17.85
N GLN A 23 12.09 2.75 -18.56
CA GLN A 23 11.05 3.52 -17.93
C GLN A 23 10.19 2.48 -17.20
N ALA A 24 10.53 2.17 -15.95
CA ALA A 24 9.52 1.81 -14.99
C ALA A 24 8.57 2.98 -15.02
N ALA A 25 7.50 2.86 -15.81
CA ALA A 25 6.41 3.81 -15.77
C ALA A 25 6.03 3.85 -14.30
N ALA A 26 6.31 4.97 -13.64
CA ALA A 26 5.84 5.22 -12.31
C ALA A 26 4.32 5.14 -12.43
N GLN A 27 3.76 3.99 -12.07
CA GLN A 27 2.35 3.74 -12.16
C GLN A 27 1.70 4.83 -11.30
N GLU A 28 0.88 5.66 -11.94
CA GLU A 28 0.30 6.82 -11.28
C GLU A 28 -0.42 6.33 -10.03
N GLN A 29 0.00 6.85 -8.88
CA GLN A 29 -0.46 6.32 -7.60
C GLN A 29 -1.93 6.68 -7.40
N PRO A 30 -2.78 5.74 -6.97
CA PRO A 30 -4.19 5.97 -6.86
C PRO A 30 -4.49 7.12 -5.90
N LYS A 31 -5.37 8.03 -6.33
CA LYS A 31 -5.84 9.17 -5.51
C LYS A 31 -7.02 8.79 -4.61
N ALA A 32 -7.70 7.72 -4.95
CA ALA A 32 -8.77 7.13 -4.16
C ALA A 32 -8.80 5.61 -4.39
N LEU A 33 -9.24 4.88 -3.37
CA LEU A 33 -9.34 3.43 -3.33
C LEU A 33 -10.67 3.02 -2.70
N ASP A 34 -11.36 2.09 -3.35
CA ASP A 34 -12.48 1.35 -2.77
C ASP A 34 -11.98 0.01 -2.26
N CYS A 35 -12.06 -0.23 -0.95
CA CYS A 35 -11.51 -1.43 -0.31
C CYS A 35 -12.60 -2.36 0.20
N VAL A 36 -12.47 -3.65 -0.12
CA VAL A 36 -13.38 -4.72 0.29
C VAL A 36 -12.60 -5.87 0.93
N PHE A 37 -12.98 -6.20 2.16
CA PHE A 37 -12.41 -7.30 2.93
C PHE A 37 -13.49 -8.34 3.22
N GLU A 38 -13.47 -9.42 2.44
CA GLU A 38 -14.50 -10.47 2.49
C GLU A 38 -14.33 -11.39 3.71
N VAL A 39 -13.08 -11.59 4.17
CA VAL A 39 -12.75 -12.50 5.25
C VAL A 39 -11.94 -11.81 6.34
N GLY A 40 -12.16 -12.22 7.57
CA GLY A 40 -11.34 -11.81 8.69
C GLY A 40 -11.60 -12.65 9.93
N ASN A 41 -10.73 -12.47 10.92
CA ASN A 41 -10.84 -13.11 12.23
C ASN A 41 -10.77 -12.04 13.31
N ASN A 42 -11.62 -12.17 14.32
CA ASN A 42 -11.50 -11.47 15.58
C ASN A 42 -10.81 -12.36 16.60
N VAL A 43 -10.02 -11.77 17.48
CA VAL A 43 -9.43 -12.41 18.64
C VAL A 43 -9.68 -11.49 19.82
N ALA A 44 -10.49 -11.94 20.77
CA ALA A 44 -10.77 -11.21 22.00
C ALA A 44 -10.13 -11.92 23.19
N TYR A 45 -9.53 -11.15 24.11
CA TYR A 45 -9.15 -11.67 25.41
C TYR A 45 -10.34 -11.55 26.35
N ALA A 46 -10.74 -12.65 26.99
CA ALA A 46 -11.83 -12.63 27.96
C ALA A 46 -11.60 -13.69 29.02
N GLY A 47 -11.56 -13.30 30.29
CA GLY A 47 -11.44 -14.26 31.40
C GLY A 47 -10.11 -15.02 31.43
N GLY A 48 -9.02 -14.40 30.96
CA GLY A 48 -7.68 -15.00 31.02
C GLY A 48 -7.21 -15.70 29.75
N GLU A 49 -8.04 -15.75 28.70
CA GLU A 49 -7.76 -16.52 27.49
C GLU A 49 -8.15 -15.75 26.21
N TYR A 50 -7.46 -16.05 25.11
CA TYR A 50 -7.80 -15.52 23.79
C TYR A 50 -8.79 -16.43 23.07
N LYS A 51 -9.89 -15.85 22.56
CA LYS A 51 -10.93 -16.54 21.80
C LYS A 51 -11.02 -15.96 20.41
N ALA A 52 -10.87 -16.84 19.42
CA ALA A 52 -11.04 -16.49 18.02
C ALA A 52 -12.50 -16.63 17.59
N SER A 53 -12.95 -15.74 16.71
CA SER A 53 -14.24 -15.85 16.01
C SER A 53 -14.14 -15.25 14.61
N PRO A 54 -14.98 -15.66 13.65
CA PRO A 54 -15.03 -15.01 12.35
C PRO A 54 -15.40 -13.53 12.47
N ALA A 55 -14.77 -12.68 11.67
CA ALA A 55 -15.18 -11.30 11.53
C ALA A 55 -16.16 -11.13 10.37
N HIS A 56 -17.09 -10.19 10.51
CA HIS A 56 -17.98 -9.79 9.43
C HIS A 56 -17.21 -9.08 8.33
N ARG A 57 -17.69 -9.19 7.09
CA ARG A 57 -17.20 -8.41 5.94
C ARG A 57 -17.05 -6.94 6.30
N LEU A 58 -15.97 -6.33 5.83
CA LEU A 58 -15.65 -4.93 6.05
C LEU A 58 -15.37 -4.24 4.72
N THR A 59 -15.87 -3.01 4.60
CA THR A 59 -15.76 -2.17 3.40
C THR A 59 -15.59 -0.72 3.82
N PHE A 60 -14.71 -0.02 3.14
CA PHE A 60 -14.49 1.42 3.30
C PHE A 60 -13.75 1.97 2.09
N ARG A 61 -13.69 3.29 2.01
CA ARG A 61 -12.95 4.00 0.97
C ARG A 61 -11.82 4.80 1.59
N ILE A 62 -10.72 4.90 0.86
CA ILE A 62 -9.62 5.80 1.17
C ILE A 62 -9.57 6.83 0.06
N GLU A 63 -9.76 8.10 0.38
CA GLU A 63 -9.87 9.20 -0.58
C GLU A 63 -8.83 10.29 -0.26
N ALA A 64 -8.68 11.24 -1.18
CA ALA A 64 -7.75 12.36 -1.06
C ALA A 64 -6.31 11.91 -0.70
N ILE A 65 -5.86 10.82 -1.33
CA ILE A 65 -4.55 10.23 -1.07
C ILE A 65 -3.44 11.19 -1.54
N ASP A 66 -2.70 11.70 -0.56
CA ASP A 66 -1.56 12.59 -0.71
C ASP A 66 -0.33 11.90 -0.14
N LEU A 67 0.38 11.15 -0.99
CA LEU A 67 1.55 10.36 -0.55
C LEU A 67 2.74 11.23 -0.16
N ASP A 68 2.84 12.44 -0.72
CA ASP A 68 3.91 13.38 -0.38
C ASP A 68 3.61 14.08 0.95
N GLY A 69 2.36 14.47 1.16
CA GLY A 69 1.84 14.99 2.44
C GLY A 69 1.55 13.93 3.50
N GLN A 70 1.76 12.64 3.16
CA GLN A 70 1.57 11.49 4.04
C GLN A 70 0.20 11.43 4.74
N ARG A 71 -0.86 11.71 3.99
CA ARG A 71 -2.23 11.78 4.53
C ARG A 71 -3.27 11.30 3.53
N ALA A 72 -4.38 10.81 4.05
CA ALA A 72 -5.59 10.53 3.29
C ALA A 72 -6.82 10.65 4.20
N GLU A 73 -8.00 10.46 3.64
CA GLU A 73 -9.26 10.39 4.36
C GLU A 73 -9.86 8.98 4.24
N LEU A 74 -10.28 8.40 5.35
CA LEU A 74 -11.03 7.14 5.37
C LEU A 74 -12.52 7.43 5.51
N HIS A 75 -13.34 6.76 4.69
CA HIS A 75 -14.79 6.88 4.68
C HIS A 75 -15.43 5.49 4.82
N THR A 76 -16.19 5.29 5.89
CA THR A 76 -16.93 4.05 6.14
C THR A 76 -18.30 4.07 5.47
N GLU A 77 -18.89 2.91 5.21
CA GLU A 77 -20.24 2.82 4.62
C GLU A 77 -21.33 3.51 5.44
N LYS A 78 -21.15 3.57 6.77
CA LYS A 78 -22.11 4.20 7.68
C LYS A 78 -21.94 5.73 7.79
N GLY A 79 -21.16 6.34 6.90
CA GLY A 79 -20.93 7.78 6.85
C GLY A 79 -19.90 8.30 7.85
N GLY A 80 -19.21 7.42 8.59
CA GLY A 80 -18.07 7.82 9.42
C GLY A 80 -16.88 8.23 8.55
N LYS A 81 -16.24 9.33 8.92
CA LYS A 81 -15.07 9.90 8.23
C LYS A 81 -13.92 10.11 9.23
N GLY A 82 -12.69 9.78 8.83
CA GLY A 82 -11.48 9.96 9.64
C GLY A 82 -10.27 10.36 8.79
N GLU A 83 -9.32 11.09 9.37
CA GLU A 83 -8.01 11.30 8.76
C GLU A 83 -7.11 10.09 9.04
N VAL A 84 -6.36 9.65 8.04
CA VAL A 84 -5.32 8.63 8.20
C VAL A 84 -3.95 9.19 7.84
N LYS A 85 -2.93 8.76 8.59
CA LYS A 85 -1.52 9.01 8.23
C LYS A 85 -1.04 7.92 7.29
N ILE A 86 -0.20 8.31 6.33
CA ILE A 86 0.38 7.36 5.38
C ILE A 86 1.85 7.10 5.72
N VAL A 87 2.20 5.84 5.90
CA VAL A 87 3.59 5.39 5.97
C VAL A 87 3.90 4.61 4.69
N ARG A 88 4.83 5.13 3.89
CA ARG A 88 5.25 4.50 2.63
C ARG A 88 6.26 3.40 2.93
N ALA A 89 6.05 2.23 2.33
CA ALA A 89 6.98 1.11 2.37
C ALA A 89 7.37 0.72 0.93
N VAL A 90 8.33 -0.19 0.81
CA VAL A 90 8.65 -0.81 -0.48
C VAL A 90 7.45 -1.66 -0.88
N ASN A 91 6.85 -1.36 -2.03
CA ASN A 91 5.73 -2.08 -2.63
C ASN A 91 4.42 -2.07 -1.83
N ALA A 92 4.27 -1.10 -0.90
CA ALA A 92 3.06 -0.92 -0.13
C ALA A 92 2.93 0.49 0.46
N ASN A 93 1.69 0.88 0.76
CA ASN A 93 1.39 2.03 1.60
C ASN A 93 0.55 1.58 2.80
N HIS A 94 0.96 1.99 4.00
CA HIS A 94 0.20 1.80 5.22
C HIS A 94 -0.62 3.05 5.53
N PHE A 95 -1.88 2.87 5.88
CA PHE A 95 -2.82 3.90 6.28
C PHE A 95 -3.18 3.67 7.74
N LEU A 96 -2.69 4.56 8.61
CA LEU A 96 -2.81 4.48 10.05
C LEU A 96 -3.91 5.43 10.53
N GLU A 97 -4.93 4.88 11.16
CA GLU A 97 -6.04 5.60 11.76
C GLU A 97 -5.96 5.46 13.27
N VAL A 98 -5.83 6.57 13.99
CA VAL A 98 -6.06 6.60 15.44
C VAL A 98 -7.53 6.91 15.66
N VAL A 99 -8.27 5.96 16.22
CA VAL A 99 -9.68 6.14 16.55
C VAL A 99 -9.86 6.50 18.03
N ASN A 100 -11.11 6.58 18.47
CA ASN A 100 -11.44 6.94 19.85
C ASN A 100 -10.67 6.09 20.87
N GLU A 101 -10.32 6.71 21.99
CA GLU A 101 -9.58 6.08 23.09
C GLU A 101 -8.16 5.63 22.72
N GLY A 102 -7.60 6.12 21.61
CA GLY A 102 -6.22 5.84 21.20
C GLY A 102 -6.03 4.47 20.57
N PHE A 103 -7.12 3.77 20.24
CA PHE A 103 -7.08 2.54 19.48
C PHE A 103 -6.62 2.78 18.04
N LEU A 104 -6.09 1.73 17.42
CA LEU A 104 -5.38 1.84 16.15
C LEU A 104 -6.01 0.92 15.11
N ASN A 105 -6.37 1.49 13.97
CA ASN A 105 -6.60 0.71 12.76
C ASN A 105 -5.44 0.93 11.78
N MET A 106 -5.08 -0.12 11.06
CA MET A 106 -4.04 -0.06 10.04
C MET A 106 -4.51 -0.81 8.80
N THR A 107 -4.57 -0.11 7.67
CA THR A 107 -4.75 -0.73 6.36
C THR A 107 -3.42 -0.71 5.63
N THR A 108 -2.99 -1.85 5.09
CA THR A 108 -1.85 -1.91 4.17
C THR A 108 -2.36 -2.27 2.80
N VAL A 109 -2.02 -1.44 1.81
CA VAL A 109 -2.35 -1.65 0.40
C VAL A 109 -1.04 -1.89 -0.34
N TYR A 110 -0.92 -3.05 -0.98
CA TYR A 110 0.25 -3.45 -1.74
C TYR A 110 0.20 -2.95 -3.19
N ASP A 111 1.27 -3.16 -3.95
CA ASP A 111 1.31 -2.87 -5.38
C ASP A 111 0.18 -3.56 -6.16
N TYR A 112 -0.15 -2.97 -7.30
CA TYR A 112 -1.22 -3.44 -8.17
C TYR A 112 -0.94 -4.86 -8.71
N ASP A 113 -1.87 -5.78 -8.50
CA ASP A 113 -1.87 -7.11 -9.11
C ASP A 113 -2.63 -7.04 -10.44
N ALA A 114 -1.91 -7.19 -11.55
CA ALA A 114 -2.46 -7.09 -12.90
C ALA A 114 -3.42 -8.25 -13.26
N ASP A 115 -3.22 -9.44 -12.69
CA ASP A 115 -4.08 -10.59 -12.94
C ASP A 115 -5.42 -10.44 -12.22
N ARG A 116 -5.38 -9.88 -11.01
CA ARG A 116 -6.56 -9.57 -10.19
C ARG A 116 -7.22 -8.25 -10.53
N LYS A 117 -6.51 -7.37 -11.25
CA LYS A 117 -6.90 -5.98 -11.53
C LYS A 117 -7.23 -5.18 -10.26
N ALA A 118 -6.49 -5.44 -9.18
CA ALA A 118 -6.72 -4.84 -7.87
C ALA A 118 -5.43 -4.82 -7.05
N HIS A 119 -5.39 -4.00 -6.01
CA HIS A 119 -4.34 -4.01 -5.01
C HIS A 119 -4.68 -5.03 -3.92
N PRO A 120 -3.83 -6.02 -3.62
CA PRO A 120 -3.97 -6.81 -2.41
C PRO A 120 -3.95 -5.89 -1.18
N ALA A 121 -4.80 -6.16 -0.20
CA ALA A 121 -4.89 -5.34 0.99
C ALA A 121 -5.13 -6.17 2.25
N VAL A 122 -4.56 -5.72 3.36
CA VAL A 122 -4.84 -6.23 4.70
C VAL A 122 -5.26 -5.10 5.61
N HIS A 123 -6.19 -5.37 6.51
CA HIS A 123 -6.64 -4.39 7.49
C HIS A 123 -6.61 -5.01 8.89
N SER A 124 -6.01 -4.31 9.84
CA SER A 124 -5.99 -4.69 11.25
C SER A 124 -6.67 -3.65 12.10
N ARG A 125 -7.38 -4.08 13.14
CA ARG A 125 -7.99 -3.24 14.17
C ARG A 125 -7.48 -3.69 15.52
N HIS A 126 -6.91 -2.77 16.28
CA HIS A 126 -6.43 -2.98 17.64
C HIS A 126 -7.28 -2.14 18.57
N LEU A 127 -8.27 -2.77 19.19
CA LEU A 127 -9.29 -2.15 20.02
C LEU A 127 -9.21 -2.67 21.46
N GLY A 128 -9.97 -2.03 22.34
CA GLY A 128 -10.22 -2.48 23.69
C GLY A 128 -11.68 -2.33 24.04
N LEU A 129 -12.21 -3.29 24.80
CA LEU A 129 -13.55 -3.23 25.35
C LEU A 129 -13.46 -3.52 26.84
N LEU A 130 -13.87 -2.56 27.67
CA LEU A 130 -13.79 -2.67 29.13
C LEU A 130 -12.37 -3.01 29.65
N GLY A 131 -11.34 -2.54 28.95
CA GLY A 131 -9.93 -2.77 29.28
C GLY A 131 -9.35 -4.09 28.77
N GLU A 132 -10.17 -4.97 28.18
CA GLU A 132 -9.67 -6.21 27.55
C GLU A 132 -9.38 -5.98 26.05
N PRO A 133 -8.26 -6.51 25.52
CA PRO A 133 -7.89 -6.32 24.12
C PRO A 133 -8.79 -7.11 23.17
N ILE A 134 -9.18 -6.46 22.07
CA ILE A 134 -9.87 -7.07 20.93
C ILE A 134 -9.10 -6.71 19.67
N ILE A 135 -8.67 -7.73 18.94
CA ILE A 135 -7.91 -7.59 17.69
C ILE A 135 -8.73 -8.16 16.56
N ALA A 136 -8.75 -7.50 15.41
CA ALA A 136 -9.35 -8.05 14.20
C ALA A 136 -8.36 -7.95 13.04
N GLN A 137 -8.24 -9.02 12.26
CA GLN A 137 -7.39 -9.07 11.07
C GLN A 137 -8.23 -9.48 9.86
N TYR A 138 -8.14 -8.69 8.81
CA TYR A 138 -8.91 -8.83 7.58
C TYR A 138 -7.98 -8.94 6.37
N TYR A 139 -8.49 -9.64 5.34
CA TYR A 139 -7.80 -9.84 4.07
C TYR A 139 -8.76 -9.52 2.93
N GLY A 140 -8.28 -8.78 1.94
CA GLY A 140 -9.12 -8.24 0.89
C GLY A 140 -8.33 -7.59 -0.22
N PHE A 141 -9.04 -6.74 -0.97
CA PHE A 141 -8.49 -6.01 -2.10
C PHE A 141 -9.01 -4.58 -2.11
N CYS A 142 -8.21 -3.68 -2.66
CA CYS A 142 -8.61 -2.32 -2.99
C CYS A 142 -8.54 -2.10 -4.49
N THR A 143 -9.51 -1.42 -5.06
CA THR A 143 -9.51 -1.00 -6.47
C THR A 143 -9.46 0.51 -6.56
N GLU A 144 -8.85 1.03 -7.62
CA GLU A 144 -8.95 2.46 -7.92
C GLU A 144 -10.41 2.84 -8.14
N LYS A 145 -10.77 4.04 -7.68
CA LYS A 145 -12.14 4.58 -7.76
C LYS A 145 -12.28 5.56 -8.91
#